data_AF-A0A7G7KQ03-F1
#
_entry.id   AF-A0A7G7KQ03-F1
#
_cell.length_a   1.000
_cell.length_b   1.000
_cell.length_c   1.000
_cell.angle_alpha   90.00
_cell.angle_beta   90.00
_cell.angle_gamma   90.00
#
_symmetry.space_group_name_H-M   'P 1'
#
loop_
_entity.id
_entity.type
_entity.pdbx_description
1 polymer ?
#
loop_
_entity_poly.entity_id
_entity_poly.type
_entity_poly.pdbx_seq_one_letter_code
_entity_poly.pdbx_strand_id
1 'polypeptide(L)' 'MSRHQLELFMHKAKGNATMQRELDKCGENNSCVVAVARKHGHKFSPATLTRWQHDHTEETQ' A
#
# COMPACT_ATOMS: atom_id res chain seq x y z
N MET A 1 8.63 10.89 -6.09
CA MET A 1 8.22 9.48 -5.87
C MET A 1 6.70 9.41 -6.02
N SER A 2 6.16 8.47 -6.79
CA SER A 2 4.80 8.56 -7.36
C SER A 2 3.70 8.10 -6.40
N ARG A 3 2.94 9.04 -5.82
CA ARG A 3 1.67 8.79 -5.08
C ARG A 3 0.65 8.02 -5.93
N HIS A 4 0.64 8.28 -7.24
CA HIS A 4 -0.22 7.60 -8.19
C HIS A 4 0.01 6.08 -8.26
N GLN A 5 1.27 5.63 -8.16
CA GLN A 5 1.59 4.19 -8.13
C GLN A 5 1.07 3.49 -6.88
N LEU A 6 1.05 4.20 -5.75
CA LEU A 6 0.48 3.72 -4.50
C LEU A 6 -1.05 3.63 -4.60
N GLU A 7 -1.72 4.66 -5.10
CA GLU A 7 -3.19 4.66 -5.25
C GLU A 7 -3.67 3.55 -6.18
N LEU A 8 -2.99 3.35 -7.32
CA LEU A 8 -3.26 2.22 -8.21
C LEU A 8 -3.06 0.87 -7.53
N PHE A 9 -1.99 0.74 -6.73
CA PHE A 9 -1.73 -0.48 -5.97
C PHE A 9 -2.83 -0.77 -4.95
N MET A 10 -3.23 0.24 -4.17
CA MET A 10 -4.30 0.10 -3.17
C MET A 10 -5.66 -0.19 -3.80
N HIS A 11 -5.98 0.47 -4.92
CA HIS A 11 -7.20 0.17 -5.69
C HIS A 11 -7.20 -1.27 -6.20
N LYS A 12 -6.07 -1.74 -6.74
CA LYS A 12 -5.94 -3.12 -7.23
C LYS A 12 -5.96 -4.15 -6.10
N ALA A 13 -5.37 -3.82 -4.95
CA ALA A 13 -5.40 -4.65 -3.76
C ALA A 13 -6.84 -4.88 -3.26
N LYS A 14 -7.71 -3.85 -3.26
CA LYS A 14 -9.13 -4.00 -2.87
C LYS A 14 -9.88 -5.07 -3.70
N GLY A 15 -9.53 -5.22 -4.98
CA GLY A 15 -10.15 -6.22 -5.88
C GLY A 15 -9.41 -7.56 -5.97
N ASN A 16 -8.29 -7.72 -5.27
CA ASN A 16 -7.41 -8.88 -5.41
C ASN A 16 -7.10 -9.53 -4.05
N ALA A 17 -7.79 -10.63 -3.76
CA ALA A 17 -7.65 -11.36 -2.51
C ALA A 17 -6.22 -11.88 -2.25
N THR A 18 -5.43 -12.16 -3.29
CA THR A 18 -4.03 -12.58 -3.13
C THR A 18 -3.18 -11.42 -2.62
N MET A 19 -3.36 -10.22 -3.17
CA MET A 19 -2.68 -9.01 -2.70
C MET A 19 -3.09 -8.66 -1.26
N GLN A 20 -4.38 -8.76 -0.93
CA GLN A 20 -4.84 -8.52 0.45
C GLN A 20 -4.20 -9.49 1.42
N ARG A 21 -4.17 -10.79 1.12
CA ARG A 21 -3.50 -11.78 2.00
C ARG A 21 -2.01 -11.51 2.18
N GLU A 22 -1.33 -10.98 1.16
CA GLU A 22 0.09 -10.59 1.29
C GLU A 22 0.25 -9.33 2.15
N LEU A 23 -0.66 -8.37 2.03
CA LEU A 23 -0.69 -7.16 2.86
C LEU A 23 -1.05 -7.46 4.31
N ASP A 24 -2.01 -8.35 4.56
CA ASP A 24 -2.40 -8.80 5.90
C ASP A 24 -1.22 -9.46 6.63
N LYS A 25 -0.38 -10.20 5.90
CA LYS A 25 0.87 -10.77 6.44
C LYS A 25 1.90 -9.70 6.81
N CYS A 26 1.85 -8.53 6.16
CA CYS A 26 2.76 -7.43 6.45
C CYS A 26 2.35 -6.65 7.71
N GLY A 27 1.06 -6.64 8.07
CA GLY A 27 0.54 -5.83 9.17
C GLY A 27 0.93 -4.36 9.03
N GLU A 28 1.54 -3.79 10.07
CA GLU A 28 1.97 -2.38 10.11
C GLU A 28 3.35 -2.15 9.47
N ASN A 29 4.01 -3.18 8.93
CA ASN A 29 5.33 -3.04 8.35
C ASN A 29 5.28 -2.42 6.94
N ASN A 30 5.46 -1.11 6.86
CA ASN A 30 5.47 -0.34 5.62
C ASN A 30 6.55 -0.79 4.61
N SER A 31 7.69 -1.31 5.07
CA SER A 31 8.71 -1.85 4.17
C SER A 31 8.26 -3.15 3.51
N CYS A 32 7.50 -3.99 4.23
CA CYS A 32 6.88 -5.20 3.69
C CYS A 32 5.83 -4.85 2.63
N VAL A 33 4.96 -3.87 2.90
CA VAL A 33 3.95 -3.39 1.92
C VAL A 33 4.60 -2.90 0.64
N VAL A 34 5.69 -2.13 0.73
CA VAL A 34 6.46 -1.68 -0.44
C VAL A 34 7.08 -2.85 -1.20
N ALA A 35 7.56 -3.88 -0.50
CA ALA A 35 8.10 -5.08 -1.13
C ALA A 35 7.01 -5.87 -1.88
N VAL A 36 5.81 -6.01 -1.29
CA VAL A 36 4.64 -6.61 -1.94
C VAL A 36 4.26 -5.82 -3.19
N ALA A 37 4.12 -4.50 -3.07
CA ALA A 37 3.83 -3.63 -4.21
C ALA A 37 4.85 -3.81 -5.35
N ARG A 38 6.15 -3.90 -5.01
CA ARG A 38 7.22 -4.13 -5.98
C ARG A 38 7.08 -5.47 -6.71
N LYS A 39 6.65 -6.53 -6.02
CA LYS A 39 6.36 -7.84 -6.66
C LYS A 39 5.23 -7.75 -7.68
N HIS A 40 4.26 -6.89 -7.42
CA HIS A 40 3.10 -6.66 -8.31
C HIS A 40 3.34 -5.57 -9.37
N GLY A 41 4.58 -5.08 -9.52
CA GLY A 41 4.96 -4.08 -10.52
C GLY A 41 4.74 -2.63 -10.12
N HIS A 42 4.32 -2.37 -8.88
CA HIS A 42 4.09 -1.03 -8.35
C HIS A 42 5.32 -0.53 -7.59
N LYS A 43 5.72 0.72 -7.82
CA LYS A 43 6.90 1.32 -7.16
C LYS A 43 6.52 2.63 -6.46
N PHE A 44 6.58 2.61 -5.13
CA PHE A 44 6.44 3.79 -4.27
C PHE A 44 7.38 3.66 -3.06
N SER A 45 7.62 4.78 -2.39
CA SER A 45 8.49 4.80 -1.20
C SER A 45 7.70 4.52 0.07
N PRO A 46 8.34 3.97 1.12
CA PRO A 46 7.72 3.83 2.44
C PRO A 46 7.17 5.16 2.95
N ALA A 47 7.86 6.28 2.74
CA ALA A 47 7.40 7.62 3.13
C ALA A 47 6.08 8.04 2.44
N THR A 48 5.88 7.64 1.16
CA THR A 48 4.63 7.91 0.43
C THR A 48 3.49 7.08 1.01
N LEU A 49 3.76 5.83 1.38
CA LEU A 49 2.80 4.95 2.04
C LEU A 49 2.42 5.48 3.43
N THR A 50 3.39 5.86 4.25
CA THR A 50 3.14 6.42 5.59
C THR A 50 2.28 7.68 5.52
N ARG A 51 2.56 8.58 4.57
CA ARG A 51 1.73 9.77 4.39
C ARG A 51 0.33 9.43 3.92
N TRP A 52 0.18 8.49 2.99
CA TRP A 52 -1.14 8.04 2.54
C TRP A 52 -1.94 7.39 3.65
N GLN A 53 -1.31 6.55 4.48
CA GLN A 53 -1.92 5.97 5.67
C GLN A 53 -2.40 7.09 6.59
N HIS A 54 -1.57 8.08 6.92
CA HIS A 54 -1.99 9.23 7.73
C HIS A 54 -3.22 9.93 7.13
N ASP A 55 -3.16 10.32 5.85
CA ASP A 55 -4.26 10.99 5.13
C ASP A 55 -5.58 10.17 5.21
N HIS A 56 -5.50 8.83 5.17
CA HIS A 56 -6.68 7.94 5.14
C HIS A 56 -7.05 7.34 6.51
N THR A 57 -6.23 7.49 7.55
CA THR A 57 -6.58 7.08 8.92
C THR A 57 -7.44 8.17 9.58
N GLU A 58 -7.20 9.43 9.21
CA GLU A 58 -7.97 10.60 9.68
C GLU A 58 -9.37 10.70 9.04
N GLU A 59 -9.65 9.95 7.96
CA GLU A 59 -10.98 9.90 7.31
C GLU A 59 -12.01 9.05 8.08
N THR A 60 -11.67 8.55 9.27
CA THR A 60 -12.55 7.75 10.14
C THR A 60 -13.05 8.52 11.38
N GLN A 61 -12.99 9.86 11.37
CA GLN A 61 -13.58 10.73 12.41
C GLN A 61 -14.82 11.48 11.93
#